data_AF-A0A538IIP7-F1
#
_entry.id   AF-A0A538IIP7-F1
#
_cell.length_a   1.000
_cell.length_b   1.000
_cell.length_c   1.000
_cell.angle_alpha   90.00
_cell.angle_beta   90.00
_cell.angle_gamma   90.00
#
_symmetry.space_group_name_H-M   'P 1'
#
loop_
_entity.id
_entity.type
_entity.pdbx_description
1 polymer ?
#
loop_
_entity_poly.entity_id
_entity_poly.type
_entity_poly.pdbx_seq_one_letter_code
_entity_poly.pdbx_strand_id
1 'polypeptide(L)'
;MYELKGRDRSKPVALLAAEVDALVAAVPSLDRSLLERYLPGPYTLVFGAVGVRVPELPPGAAEVVREAGVVAATSANLSGGPDPRRVEDIPEEIRAACGAIVDEGELPGVPSTVIDLTSGEPRILREGAGHLPE
;
A
#
# COMPACT_ATOMS: atom_id res chain seq x y z
N MET A 1 9.41 5.20 10.09
CA MET A 1 8.17 4.41 9.93
C MET A 1 7.81 3.64 11.20
N TYR A 2 8.58 2.65 11.66
CA TYR A 2 8.19 1.82 12.81
C TYR A 2 8.15 2.59 14.14
N GLU A 3 9.28 3.19 14.54
CA GLU A 3 9.41 3.93 15.80
C GLU A 3 8.46 5.13 15.87
N LEU A 4 8.50 6.00 14.86
CA LEU A 4 7.64 7.18 14.74
C LEU A 4 6.14 6.85 14.89
N LYS A 5 5.71 5.65 14.47
CA LYS A 5 4.29 5.29 14.43
C LYS A 5 3.90 4.33 15.55
N GLY A 6 4.81 4.03 16.48
CA GLY A 6 4.60 3.00 17.51
C GLY A 6 4.25 1.63 16.91
N ARG A 7 4.74 1.32 15.71
CA ARG A 7 4.40 0.09 14.99
C ARG A 7 5.38 -1.02 15.37
N ASP A 8 4.84 -2.17 15.74
CA ASP A 8 5.62 -3.40 15.97
C ASP A 8 6.40 -3.80 14.70
N ARG A 9 7.68 -4.15 14.85
CA ARG A 9 8.57 -4.51 13.74
C ARG A 9 8.21 -5.83 13.06
N SER A 10 7.45 -6.70 13.72
CA SER A 10 6.89 -7.93 13.14
C SER A 10 5.75 -7.65 12.16
N LYS A 11 5.12 -6.46 12.21
CA LYS A 11 4.05 -6.12 11.28
C LYS A 11 4.62 -5.87 9.88
N PRO A 12 4.18 -6.63 8.86
CA PRO A 12 4.69 -6.47 7.51
C PRO A 12 4.36 -5.09 6.94
N VAL A 13 5.14 -4.68 5.94
CA VAL A 13 4.97 -3.47 5.16
C VAL A 13 4.77 -3.88 3.71
N ALA A 14 3.88 -3.19 3.00
CA ALA A 14 3.66 -3.44 1.60
C ALA A 14 4.58 -2.55 0.75
N LEU A 15 5.11 -3.09 -0.33
CA LEU A 15 5.70 -2.32 -1.41
C LEU A 15 4.57 -1.74 -2.27
N LEU A 16 4.70 -0.48 -2.62
CA LEU A 16 3.77 0.25 -3.45
C LEU A 16 4.54 0.84 -4.62
N ALA A 17 4.01 0.66 -5.82
CA ALA A 17 4.50 1.29 -7.03
C ALA A 17 3.33 1.86 -7.82
N ALA A 18 3.63 2.71 -8.80
CA ALA A 18 2.63 3.24 -9.71
C ALA A 18 2.24 2.22 -10.81
N GLU A 19 3.11 1.25 -11.08
CA GLU A 19 2.95 0.28 -12.17
C GLU A 19 3.52 -1.10 -11.78
N VAL A 20 2.97 -2.17 -12.35
CA VAL A 20 3.37 -3.56 -12.07
C VAL A 20 4.85 -3.80 -12.43
N ASP A 21 5.32 -3.18 -13.51
CA ASP A 21 6.70 -3.32 -13.99
C ASP A 21 7.73 -2.93 -12.94
N ALA A 22 7.48 -1.85 -12.19
CA ALA A 22 8.36 -1.40 -11.13
C ALA A 22 8.41 -2.42 -9.97
N LEU A 23 7.30 -3.09 -9.64
CA LEU A 23 7.28 -4.14 -8.62
C LEU A 23 8.07 -5.37 -9.06
N VAL A 24 7.89 -5.82 -10.31
CA VAL A 24 8.61 -6.97 -10.86
C VAL A 24 10.11 -6.67 -10.97
N ALA A 25 10.48 -5.44 -11.36
CA ALA A 25 11.88 -5.03 -11.39
C ALA A 25 12.52 -5.01 -9.98
N ALA A 26 11.78 -4.54 -8.97
CA ALA A 26 12.27 -4.50 -7.58
C ALA A 26 12.29 -5.87 -6.89
N VAL A 27 11.34 -6.75 -7.24
CA VAL A 27 11.21 -8.10 -6.68
C VAL A 27 10.98 -9.11 -7.82
N PRO A 28 12.06 -9.58 -8.48
CA PRO A 28 11.96 -10.44 -9.67
C PRO A 28 11.26 -11.79 -9.46
N SER A 29 11.08 -12.21 -8.20
CA SER A 29 10.37 -13.44 -7.84
C SER A 29 8.85 -13.32 -7.83
N LEU A 30 8.29 -12.12 -8.04
CA LEU A 30 6.84 -11.93 -8.11
C LEU A 30 6.29 -12.54 -9.40
N ASP A 31 5.17 -13.24 -9.29
CA ASP A 31 4.44 -13.74 -10.46
C ASP A 31 3.68 -12.60 -11.14
N ARG A 32 4.22 -12.12 -12.26
CA ARG A 32 3.63 -11.05 -13.07
C ARG A 32 2.18 -11.34 -13.46
N SER A 33 1.86 -12.58 -13.82
CA SER A 33 0.50 -12.92 -14.28
C SER A 33 -0.53 -12.75 -13.17
N LEU A 34 -0.15 -13.07 -11.93
CA LEU A 34 -0.98 -12.82 -10.75
C LEU A 34 -1.07 -11.33 -10.42
N LEU A 35 0.04 -10.58 -10.56
CA LEU A 35 -0.01 -9.13 -10.36
C LEU A 35 -1.00 -8.48 -11.33
N GLU A 36 -0.86 -8.74 -12.63
CA GLU A 36 -1.70 -8.15 -13.69
C GLU A 36 -3.18 -8.57 -13.60
N ARG A 37 -3.48 -9.70 -12.95
CA ARG A 37 -4.85 -10.14 -12.70
C ARG A 37 -5.59 -9.23 -11.70
N TYR A 38 -4.89 -8.69 -10.71
CA TYR A 38 -5.52 -7.91 -9.62
C TYR A 38 -5.10 -6.44 -9.61
N LEU A 39 -3.97 -6.08 -10.23
CA LEU A 39 -3.37 -4.76 -10.19
C LEU A 39 -3.34 -4.12 -11.58
N PRO A 40 -3.54 -2.79 -11.70
CA PRO A 40 -3.85 -1.85 -10.62
C PRO A 40 -5.24 -2.08 -10.00
N GLY A 41 -5.38 -1.75 -8.71
CA GLY A 41 -6.67 -1.91 -8.01
C GLY A 41 -6.62 -1.78 -6.49
N PRO A 42 -7.78 -1.96 -5.82
CA PRO A 42 -7.93 -1.80 -4.37
C PRO A 42 -7.39 -2.99 -3.56
N TYR A 43 -6.30 -3.62 -4.01
CA TYR A 43 -5.76 -4.85 -3.42
C TYR A 43 -4.36 -4.66 -2.84
N THR A 44 -4.01 -5.54 -1.91
CA THR A 44 -2.65 -5.78 -1.47
C THR A 44 -2.41 -7.27 -1.56
N LEU A 45 -1.50 -7.65 -2.44
CA LEU A 45 -1.20 -9.05 -2.76
C LEU A 45 0.00 -9.50 -1.92
N VAL A 46 -0.12 -10.62 -1.22
CA VAL A 46 0.94 -11.17 -0.37
C VAL A 46 1.60 -12.34 -1.08
N PHE A 47 2.91 -12.22 -1.32
CA PHE A 47 3.78 -13.25 -1.88
C PHE A 47 4.87 -13.58 -0.84
N GLY A 48 4.78 -14.76 -0.23
CA GLY A 48 5.65 -15.13 0.87
C GLY A 48 5.52 -14.14 2.03
N ALA A 49 6.61 -13.43 2.34
CA ALA A 49 6.65 -12.39 3.37
C ALA A 49 6.45 -10.96 2.82
N VAL A 50 6.25 -10.80 1.51
CA VAL A 50 6.20 -9.49 0.84
C VAL A 50 4.76 -9.17 0.45
N GLY A 51 4.22 -8.06 0.95
CA GLY A 51 2.99 -7.47 0.42
C GLY A 51 3.32 -6.50 -0.70
N VAL A 52 2.54 -6.49 -1.79
CA VAL A 52 2.70 -5.55 -2.89
C VAL A 52 1.35 -4.96 -3.32
N ARG A 53 1.36 -3.73 -3.87
CA ARG A 53 0.16 -3.10 -4.43
C ARG A 53 0.50 -2.05 -5.49
N VAL A 54 -0.42 -1.88 -6.43
CA VAL A 54 -0.48 -0.75 -7.35
C VAL A 54 -1.87 -0.12 -7.22
N PRO A 55 -2.04 0.87 -6.32
CA PRO A 55 -3.33 1.52 -6.14
C PRO A 55 -3.61 2.55 -7.23
N GLU A 56 -4.89 2.86 -7.41
CA GLU A 56 -5.28 4.10 -8.10
C GLU A 56 -4.90 5.28 -7.20
N LEU A 57 -3.96 6.09 -7.69
CA LEU A 57 -3.42 7.27 -6.99
C LEU A 57 -3.89 8.55 -7.69
N PRO A 58 -4.16 9.63 -6.94
CA PRO A 58 -4.28 10.97 -7.53
C PRO A 58 -3.04 11.34 -8.36
N PRO A 59 -3.16 12.20 -9.39
CA PRO A 59 -2.10 12.44 -10.37
C PRO A 59 -0.72 12.82 -9.80
N GLY A 60 -0.66 13.75 -8.85
CA GLY A 60 0.58 14.19 -8.21
C GLY A 60 1.16 13.14 -7.27
N ALA A 61 0.31 12.40 -6.54
CA ALA A 61 0.77 11.25 -5.76
C ALA A 61 1.35 10.15 -6.67
N ALA A 62 0.72 9.90 -7.82
CA ALA A 62 1.20 8.94 -8.80
C ALA A 62 2.55 9.36 -9.41
N GLU A 63 2.74 10.64 -9.71
CA GLU A 63 4.02 11.20 -10.18
C GLU A 63 5.14 10.98 -9.17
N VAL A 64 4.91 11.34 -7.90
CA VAL A 64 5.90 11.14 -6.82
C VAL A 64 6.28 9.67 -6.67
N VAL A 65 5.31 8.75 -6.75
CA VAL A 65 5.58 7.31 -6.69
C VAL A 65 6.34 6.81 -7.92
N ARG A 66 6.04 7.31 -9.12
CA ARG A 66 6.79 6.94 -10.34
C ARG A 66 8.25 7.35 -10.24
N GLU A 67 8.52 8.59 -9.80
CA GLU A 67 9.88 9.09 -9.61
C GLU A 67 10.64 8.31 -8.53
N ALA A 68 9.96 7.88 -7.46
CA ALA A 68 10.55 7.02 -6.44
C ALA A 68 10.76 5.56 -6.89
N GLY A 69 10.08 5.13 -7.95
CA GLY A 69 10.05 3.75 -8.45
C GLY A 69 9.20 2.81 -7.58
N VAL A 70 9.68 2.49 -6.37
CA VAL A 70 8.97 1.64 -5.40
C VAL A 70 9.14 2.20 -3.99
N VAL A 71 8.05 2.32 -3.26
CA VAL A 71 8.02 2.81 -1.88
C VAL A 71 7.50 1.76 -0.91
N ALA A 72 8.12 1.67 0.26
CA ALA A 72 7.58 0.89 1.37
C ALA A 72 6.50 1.73 2.08
N ALA A 73 5.24 1.28 2.07
CA ALA A 73 4.10 2.09 2.47
C ALA A 73 3.24 1.45 3.56
N THR A 74 2.71 2.29 4.45
CA THR A 74 1.69 1.99 5.47
C THR A 74 0.77 3.22 5.61
N SER A 75 -0.46 3.08 6.11
CA SER A 75 -1.36 4.22 6.31
C SER A 75 -0.75 5.27 7.24
N ALA A 76 -0.95 6.57 7.01
CA ALA A 76 -0.26 7.65 7.72
C ALA A 76 -0.83 7.95 9.12
N ASN A 77 -1.00 6.93 9.94
CA ASN A 77 -1.51 6.99 11.31
C ASN A 77 -0.55 6.37 12.33
N LEU A 78 -0.80 6.62 13.61
CA LEU A 78 -0.23 5.83 14.69
C LEU A 78 -0.80 4.41 14.66
N SER A 79 0.00 3.43 15.10
CA SER A 79 -0.41 2.02 15.10
C SER A 79 -1.69 1.83 15.93
N GLY A 80 -2.75 1.35 15.27
CA GLY A 80 -4.06 1.12 15.89
C GLY A 80 -5.00 2.33 15.84
N GLY A 81 -4.54 3.48 15.36
CA GLY A 81 -5.39 4.64 15.11
C GLY A 81 -6.25 4.50 13.85
N PRO A 82 -7.20 5.42 13.61
CA PRO A 82 -7.98 5.47 12.38
C PRO A 82 -7.08 5.75 11.18
N ASP A 83 -7.46 5.27 10.00
CA ASP A 83 -6.77 5.61 8.76
C ASP A 83 -7.13 7.05 8.34
N PRO A 84 -6.15 7.92 8.04
CA PRO A 84 -6.41 9.31 7.71
C PRO A 84 -7.03 9.43 6.31
N ARG A 85 -7.97 10.37 6.15
CA ARG A 85 -8.61 10.67 4.86
C ARG A 85 -8.16 11.99 4.29
N ARG A 86 -7.78 12.93 5.15
CA ARG A 86 -7.18 14.22 4.83
C ARG A 86 -5.83 14.38 5.51
N VAL A 87 -5.04 15.37 5.10
CA VAL A 87 -3.77 15.71 5.75
C VAL A 87 -3.99 16.12 7.20
N GLU A 88 -5.09 16.79 7.53
CA GLU A 88 -5.40 17.21 8.90
C GLU A 88 -5.66 16.04 9.85
N ASP A 89 -6.09 14.89 9.31
CA ASP A 89 -6.30 13.67 10.09
C ASP A 89 -4.98 12.98 10.46
N ILE A 90 -3.87 13.36 9.80
CA ILE A 90 -2.55 12.80 10.07
C ILE A 90 -2.04 13.38 11.40
N PRO A 91 -1.63 12.53 12.36
CA PRO A 91 -1.04 12.97 13.62
C PRO A 91 0.07 13.99 13.41
N GLU A 92 0.07 15.06 14.23
CA GLU A 92 1.04 16.16 14.12
C GLU A 92 2.48 15.67 14.19
N GLU A 93 2.78 14.69 15.05
CA GLU A 93 4.10 14.07 15.16
C GLU A 93 4.57 13.42 13.85
N ILE A 94 3.65 12.80 13.09
CA ILE A 94 3.97 12.24 11.77
C ILE A 94 4.19 13.36 10.77
N ARG A 95 3.29 14.37 10.74
CA ARG A 95 3.42 15.52 9.82
C ARG A 95 4.72 16.29 10.03
N ALA A 96 5.10 16.53 11.28
CA ALA A 96 6.33 17.25 11.64
C ALA A 96 7.60 16.46 11.33
N ALA A 97 7.54 15.12 11.32
CA ALA A 97 8.68 14.26 11.00
C ALA A 97 8.81 13.94 9.49
N CYS A 98 7.80 14.22 8.68
CA CYS A 98 7.84 14.00 7.24
C CYS A 98 8.66 15.10 6.54
N GLY A 99 9.52 14.70 5.60
CA GLY A 99 10.27 15.65 4.77
C GLY A 99 9.42 16.33 3.69
N ALA A 100 8.29 15.74 3.32
CA ALA A 100 7.35 16.27 2.35
C ALA A 100 5.94 15.71 2.60
N ILE A 101 4.93 16.46 2.16
CA ILE A 101 3.52 16.06 2.15
C ILE A 101 2.98 16.32 0.75
N VAL A 102 2.28 15.33 0.19
CA VAL A 102 1.52 15.47 -1.05
C VAL A 102 0.05 15.49 -0.66
N ASP A 103 -0.59 16.65 -0.80
CA ASP A 103 -2.01 16.84 -0.49
C ASP A 103 -2.82 16.89 -1.80
N GLU A 104 -3.72 15.94 -1.95
CA GLU A 104 -4.60 15.76 -3.11
C GLU A 104 -6.08 15.74 -2.68
N GLY A 105 -6.37 16.25 -1.48
CA GLY A 105 -7.71 16.32 -0.90
C GLY A 105 -8.13 15.06 -0.13
N GLU A 106 -9.45 14.86 -0.02
CA GLU A 106 -10.03 13.79 0.78
C GLU A 106 -10.09 12.45 0.03
N LEU A 107 -9.56 11.39 0.65
CA LEU A 107 -9.62 10.02 0.13
C LEU A 107 -10.84 9.25 0.68
N PRO A 108 -11.26 8.14 0.05
CA PRO A 108 -12.39 7.32 0.52
C PRO A 108 -12.22 6.73 1.93
N GLY A 109 -10.99 6.55 2.41
CA GLY A 109 -10.69 6.03 3.75
C GLY A 109 -10.93 4.53 3.94
N VAL A 110 -11.31 3.81 2.88
CA VAL A 110 -11.46 2.35 2.93
C VAL A 110 -10.12 1.70 2.56
N PRO A 111 -9.54 0.86 3.43
CA PRO A 111 -8.27 0.20 3.15
C PRO A 111 -8.42 -0.85 2.04
N SER A 112 -7.29 -1.26 1.44
CA SER A 112 -7.27 -2.31 0.42
C SER A 112 -7.68 -3.67 0.99
N THR A 113 -8.27 -4.51 0.14
CA THR A 113 -8.44 -5.94 0.42
C THR A 113 -7.09 -6.63 0.36
N VAL A 114 -6.76 -7.41 1.39
CA VAL A 114 -5.49 -8.15 1.47
C VAL A 114 -5.72 -9.57 1.00
N ILE A 115 -5.04 -9.97 -0.07
CA ILE A 115 -5.13 -11.29 -0.68
C ILE A 115 -3.78 -12.00 -0.49
N ASP A 116 -3.83 -13.15 0.16
CA ASP A 116 -2.72 -14.09 0.27
C ASP A 116 -2.66 -15.00 -0.96
N LEU A 117 -1.52 -14.99 -1.64
CA LEU A 117 -1.22 -15.79 -2.83
C LEU A 117 -0.12 -16.83 -2.55
N THR A 118 0.23 -17.09 -1.29
CA THR A 118 1.35 -17.97 -0.91
C THR A 118 1.10 -19.45 -1.13
N SER A 119 -0.16 -19.91 -1.09
CA SER A 119 -0.53 -21.33 -1.08
C SER A 119 -1.12 -21.84 -2.40
N GLY A 120 -0.96 -21.11 -3.50
CA GLY A 120 -1.50 -21.47 -4.83
C GLY A 120 -2.98 -21.13 -5.04
N GLU A 121 -3.80 -21.17 -3.99
CA GLU A 121 -5.17 -20.65 -4.01
C GLU A 121 -5.25 -19.27 -3.32
N PRO A 122 -5.87 -18.24 -3.95
CA PRO A 122 -6.05 -16.93 -3.34
C PRO A 122 -6.93 -16.97 -2.10
N ARG A 123 -6.48 -16.35 -1.00
CA ARG A 123 -7.27 -16.22 0.25
C ARG A 123 -7.36 -14.76 0.70
N ILE A 124 -8.55 -14.31 1.07
CA ILE A 124 -8.69 -12.97 1.68
C ILE A 124 -8.22 -13.06 3.14
N LEU A 125 -7.17 -12.30 3.49
CA LEU A 125 -6.72 -12.11 4.88
C LEU A 125 -7.45 -10.96 5.58
N ARG A 126 -7.89 -9.97 4.80
CA ARG A 126 -8.64 -8.81 5.30
C ARG A 126 -9.51 -8.27 4.17
N GLU A 127 -10.80 -8.14 4.43
CA GLU A 127 -11.72 -7.43 3.53
C GLU A 127 -11.47 -5.92 3.56
N GLY A 128 -11.63 -5.29 2.42
CA GLY A 128 -11.43 -3.87 2.20
C GLY A 128 -12.23 -3.40 0.98
N ALA A 129 -11.71 -2.44 0.24
CA ALA A 129 -12.42 -1.84 -0.91
C ALA A 129 -12.56 -2.77 -2.13
N GLY A 130 -11.84 -3.90 -2.19
CA GLY A 130 -11.89 -4.84 -3.31
C GLY A 130 -12.65 -6.12 -2.99
N HIS A 131 -13.37 -6.67 -3.96
CA HIS A 131 -13.97 -8.00 -3.89
C HIS A 131 -13.16 -8.97 -4.75
N LEU A 132 -13.10 -10.26 -4.41
CA LEU A 132 -12.42 -11.21 -5.30
C LEU A 132 -13.15 -11.22 -6.66
N PRO A 133 -12.45 -10.97 -7.77
CA PRO A 133 -13.05 -11.10 -9.10
C PRO A 133 -13.46 -12.56 -9.33
N GLU A 134 -14.64 -12.75 -9.94
CA GLU A 134 -15.14 -14.06 -10.37
C GLU A 134 -14.18 -14.78 -11.33
#